data_AF-A0A4P6MKN6-F1
#
_entry.id   AF-A0A4P6MKN6-F1
#
_cell.length_a   1.000
_cell.length_b   1.000
_cell.length_c   1.000
_cell.angle_alpha   90.00
_cell.angle_beta   90.00
_cell.angle_gamma   90.00
#
_symmetry.space_group_name_H-M   'P 1'
#
loop_
_entity.id
_entity.type
_entity.pdbx_description
1 polymer ?
#
loop_
_entity_poly.entity_id
_entity_poly.type
_entity_poly.pdbx_seq_one_letter_code
_entity_poly.pdbx_strand_id
1 'polypeptide(L)'
;MVLLWPGLALAHVAEQGFVLLLPTGVYTAAGVAAVALTAFVLIAAPAERMQRLFAARRMRLPTVERLRIFTSLLSLIALVFLIYVGFNGPRDPLSNLMPLVFWTFFWIMLVTLAGVFGDLWRWLNPWTGLYRLIGAPQQPLRLPAALGVWPATALVILFSAFLLADIAPDDPARLAYFVGIYWLFTMFGLVLFGPAWLSQVEVFSALFRLYGALSPFRARPDGGFGAPGWRLLGIAPTVSTGVLALTLLGAGSFDGLNETFWWLARIGVNPLEFPGRSAVVAPTILGLVASIVLLIAAFALTVWLGLWITQSTRDFPVAFSRLALSLLPIAFGYHIAHYFTAFLVNGQYLLAALSDPWADGSDYLGLAPFYVTTGFFNHMDTVRIIWLTQAGAVVIGHVWAVLLAHRMATDLFPSGRKAALATAPLSAFMVAYTFLGLWLLAAPRGA
;
A
#
# COMPACT_ATOMS: atom_id res chain seq x y z
N MET A 1 38.36 -40.51 -21.69
CA MET A 1 37.87 -39.98 -20.39
C MET A 1 38.02 -38.47 -20.42
N VAL A 2 36.93 -37.73 -20.63
CA VAL A 2 36.94 -36.28 -20.47
C VAL A 2 36.76 -36.01 -18.97
N LEU A 3 37.82 -35.56 -18.32
CA LEU A 3 37.78 -35.04 -16.95
C LEU A 3 37.13 -33.66 -17.00
N LEU A 4 35.83 -33.58 -16.67
CA LEU A 4 35.17 -32.31 -16.43
C LEU A 4 35.57 -31.82 -15.03
N TRP A 5 36.44 -30.81 -14.97
CA TRP A 5 36.63 -30.03 -13.74
C TRP A 5 35.31 -29.30 -13.42
N PRO A 6 34.80 -29.36 -12.18
CA PRO A 6 33.71 -28.48 -11.77
C PRO A 6 34.24 -27.05 -11.79
N GLY A 7 33.75 -26.23 -12.71
CA GLY A 7 33.96 -24.79 -12.66
C GLY A 7 33.32 -24.23 -11.38
N LEU A 8 33.90 -23.16 -10.83
CA LEU A 8 33.26 -22.35 -9.79
C LEU A 8 31.90 -21.90 -10.32
N ALA A 9 30.82 -22.54 -9.86
CA ALA A 9 29.50 -21.98 -9.94
C ALA A 9 29.52 -20.73 -9.05
N LEU A 10 29.78 -19.57 -9.65
CA LEU A 10 29.53 -18.28 -9.03
C LEU A 10 28.02 -18.20 -8.86
N ALA A 11 27.52 -18.77 -7.75
CA ALA A 11 26.14 -18.55 -7.34
C ALA A 11 25.97 -17.04 -7.24
N HIS A 12 25.13 -16.48 -8.10
CA HIS A 12 24.75 -15.09 -8.01
C HIS A 12 24.23 -14.86 -6.59
N VAL A 13 24.99 -14.13 -5.78
CA VAL A 13 24.58 -13.81 -4.42
C VAL A 13 23.39 -12.89 -4.57
N ALA A 14 22.19 -13.44 -4.33
CA ALA A 14 20.97 -12.66 -4.25
C ALA A 14 21.15 -11.57 -3.19
N GLU A 15 20.58 -10.39 -3.41
CA GLU A 15 20.56 -9.23 -2.51
C GLU A 15 20.45 -9.63 -1.01
N GLN A 16 19.56 -10.59 -0.74
CA GLN A 16 19.27 -11.11 0.60
C GLN A 16 20.49 -11.71 1.32
N GLY A 17 21.46 -12.28 0.59
CA GLY A 17 22.71 -12.77 1.16
C GLY A 17 23.55 -11.65 1.78
N PHE A 18 23.60 -10.47 1.14
CA PHE A 18 24.28 -9.31 1.71
C PHE A 18 23.50 -8.71 2.88
N VAL A 19 22.16 -8.71 2.84
CA VAL A 19 21.32 -8.25 3.96
C VAL A 19 21.62 -9.04 5.24
N LEU A 20 21.86 -10.36 5.13
CA LEU A 20 22.24 -11.20 6.28
C LEU A 20 23.60 -10.85 6.89
N LEU A 21 24.50 -10.22 6.12
CA LEU A 21 25.81 -9.77 6.58
C LEU A 21 25.77 -8.36 7.20
N LEU A 22 24.72 -7.60 6.94
CA LEU A 22 24.53 -6.29 7.56
C LEU A 22 24.19 -6.45 9.05
N PRO A 23 24.54 -5.48 9.91
CA PRO A 23 24.18 -5.49 11.33
C PRO A 23 22.68 -5.13 11.53
N THR A 24 21.79 -5.86 10.87
CA THR A 24 20.33 -5.65 10.87
C THR A 24 19.73 -5.66 12.27
N GLY A 25 20.31 -6.40 13.21
CA GLY A 25 19.94 -6.37 14.62
C GLY A 25 20.12 -5.00 15.27
N VAL A 26 21.26 -4.32 15.00
CA VAL A 26 21.53 -2.96 15.51
C VAL A 26 20.57 -1.96 14.90
N TYR A 27 20.35 -2.04 13.59
CA TYR A 27 19.43 -1.16 12.89
C TYR A 27 17.97 -1.36 13.34
N THR A 28 17.56 -2.61 13.58
CA THR A 28 16.25 -2.95 14.12
C THR A 28 16.08 -2.37 15.52
N ALA A 29 17.06 -2.57 16.40
CA ALA A 29 17.05 -1.99 17.74
C ALA A 29 16.97 -0.45 17.72
N ALA A 30 17.73 0.20 16.84
CA ALA A 30 17.71 1.65 16.68
C ALA A 30 16.34 2.16 16.18
N GLY A 31 15.74 1.50 15.19
CA GLY A 31 14.41 1.84 14.68
C GLY A 31 13.32 1.68 15.73
N VAL A 32 13.31 0.55 16.45
CA VAL A 32 12.41 0.29 17.57
C VAL A 32 12.58 1.32 18.68
N ALA A 33 13.84 1.64 19.05
CA ALA A 33 14.15 2.64 20.06
C ALA A 33 13.68 4.05 19.64
N ALA A 34 13.83 4.43 18.37
CA ALA A 34 13.35 5.71 17.86
C ALA A 34 11.83 5.86 18.00
N VAL A 35 11.07 4.82 17.66
CA VAL A 35 9.60 4.81 17.79
C VAL A 35 9.19 4.80 19.27
N ALA A 36 9.84 3.97 20.09
CA ALA A 36 9.57 3.91 21.53
C ALA A 36 9.88 5.24 22.25
N LEU A 37 11.01 5.87 21.93
CA LEU A 37 11.39 7.18 22.45
C LEU A 37 10.39 8.26 22.00
N THR A 38 9.94 8.21 20.74
CA THR A 38 8.88 9.12 20.26
C THR A 38 7.61 8.95 21.09
N ALA A 39 7.15 7.72 21.29
CA ALA A 39 5.97 7.43 22.10
C ALA A 39 6.15 7.93 23.55
N PHE A 40 7.33 7.73 24.14
CA PHE A 40 7.66 8.17 25.49
C PHE A 40 7.65 9.71 25.61
N VAL A 41 8.31 10.41 24.68
CA VAL A 41 8.33 11.88 24.65
C VAL A 41 6.91 12.46 24.53
N LEU A 42 6.03 11.81 23.78
CA LEU A 42 4.64 12.25 23.63
C LEU A 42 3.80 12.09 24.90
N ILE A 43 4.19 11.26 25.86
CA ILE A 43 3.49 11.18 27.16
C ILE A 43 3.56 12.55 27.87
N ALA A 44 4.66 13.27 27.72
CA ALA A 44 4.88 14.58 28.32
C ALA A 44 4.62 15.77 27.37
N ALA A 45 4.28 15.50 26.10
CA ALA A 45 4.08 16.55 25.11
C ALA A 45 2.76 17.31 25.33
N PRO A 46 2.77 18.66 25.36
CA PRO A 46 1.53 19.44 25.43
C PRO A 46 0.67 19.23 24.19
N ALA A 47 -0.65 19.13 24.38
CA ALA A 47 -1.61 18.91 23.30
C ALA A 47 -1.55 20.03 22.24
N GLU A 48 -1.24 21.26 22.67
CA GLU A 48 -1.13 22.44 21.80
C GLU A 48 -0.01 22.30 20.78
N ARG A 49 1.12 21.64 21.14
CA ARG A 49 2.21 21.40 20.19
C ARG A 49 1.74 20.49 19.06
N MET A 50 0.97 19.46 19.40
CA MET A 50 0.46 18.51 18.40
C MET A 50 -0.65 19.12 17.55
N GLN A 51 -1.51 19.95 18.13
CA GLN A 51 -2.48 20.74 17.37
C GLN A 51 -1.79 21.68 16.37
N ARG A 52 -0.69 22.34 16.76
CA ARG A 52 0.09 23.20 15.86
C ARG A 52 0.81 22.41 14.77
N LEU A 53 1.40 21.25 15.10
CA LEU A 53 2.08 20.40 14.11
C LEU A 53 1.13 20.00 12.97
N PHE A 54 -0.11 19.62 13.32
CA PHE A 54 -1.13 19.23 12.35
C PHE A 54 -2.06 20.38 11.91
N ALA A 55 -1.71 21.63 12.21
CA ALA A 55 -2.47 22.77 11.74
C ALA A 55 -2.39 22.89 10.22
N ALA A 56 -3.54 23.04 9.57
CA ALA A 56 -3.62 23.17 8.13
C ALA A 56 -3.85 24.64 7.73
N ARG A 57 -3.12 25.09 6.71
CA ARG A 57 -3.36 26.37 6.04
C ARG A 57 -4.28 26.12 4.86
N ARG A 58 -5.40 26.85 4.80
CA ARG A 58 -6.36 26.74 3.71
C ARG A 58 -5.81 27.43 2.46
N MET A 59 -5.89 26.75 1.33
CA MET A 59 -5.58 27.29 0.02
C MET A 59 -6.74 26.93 -0.91
N ARG A 60 -7.39 27.95 -1.46
CA ARG A 60 -8.48 27.75 -2.42
C ARG A 60 -7.87 27.55 -3.79
N LEU A 61 -8.07 26.37 -4.37
CA LEU A 61 -7.68 26.09 -5.74
C LEU A 61 -8.94 25.88 -6.61
N PRO A 62 -8.93 26.35 -7.87
CA PRO A 62 -10.08 26.18 -8.76
C PRO A 62 -10.32 24.70 -9.07
N THR A 63 -11.58 24.31 -9.22
CA THR A 63 -11.92 22.99 -9.75
C THR A 63 -11.94 23.04 -11.27
N VAL A 64 -11.13 22.21 -11.90
CA VAL A 64 -11.06 22.10 -13.36
C VAL A 64 -11.78 20.81 -13.80
N GLU A 65 -13.11 20.82 -13.71
CA GLU A 65 -13.95 19.63 -14.01
C GLU A 65 -13.72 19.10 -15.43
N ARG A 66 -13.59 20.00 -16.41
CA ARG A 66 -13.32 19.63 -17.82
C ARG A 66 -12.00 18.89 -17.96
N LEU A 67 -10.95 19.34 -17.27
CA LEU A 67 -9.65 18.67 -17.28
C LEU A 67 -9.76 17.28 -16.65
N ARG A 68 -10.54 17.12 -15.58
CA ARG A 68 -10.77 15.81 -14.96
C ARG A 68 -11.48 14.84 -15.91
N ILE A 69 -12.48 15.31 -16.66
CA ILE A 69 -13.16 14.50 -17.67
C ILE A 69 -12.15 14.09 -18.75
N PHE A 70 -11.37 15.05 -19.25
CA PHE A 70 -10.35 14.80 -20.26
C PHE A 70 -9.30 13.77 -19.80
N THR A 71 -8.71 13.94 -18.62
CA THR A 71 -7.71 13.01 -18.09
C THR A 71 -8.30 11.62 -17.84
N SER A 72 -9.55 11.53 -17.37
CA SER A 72 -10.24 10.26 -17.17
C SER A 72 -10.51 9.52 -18.49
N LEU A 73 -10.87 10.24 -19.56
CA LEU A 73 -11.01 9.66 -20.90
C LEU A 73 -9.66 9.20 -21.47
N LEU A 74 -8.59 9.98 -21.25
CA LEU A 74 -7.24 9.57 -21.64
C LEU A 74 -6.81 8.31 -20.90
N SER A 75 -7.11 8.20 -19.60
CA SER A 75 -6.86 7.00 -18.82
C SER A 75 -7.67 5.80 -19.30
N LEU A 76 -8.91 6.00 -19.77
CA LEU A 76 -9.68 4.94 -20.42
C LEU A 76 -9.01 4.47 -21.71
N ILE A 77 -8.58 5.38 -22.58
CA ILE A 77 -7.87 5.03 -23.83
C ILE A 77 -6.60 4.24 -23.51
N ALA A 78 -5.81 4.72 -22.54
CA ALA A 78 -4.61 4.03 -22.09
C ALA A 78 -4.94 2.63 -21.55
N LEU A 79 -6.01 2.48 -20.76
CA LEU A 79 -6.43 1.18 -20.25
C LEU A 79 -6.83 0.22 -21.37
N VAL A 80 -7.62 0.67 -22.35
CA VAL A 80 -8.01 -0.17 -23.50
C VAL A 80 -6.78 -0.60 -24.29
N PHE A 81 -5.81 0.31 -24.49
CA PHE A 81 -4.53 -0.02 -25.12
C PHE A 81 -3.75 -1.07 -24.32
N LEU A 82 -3.65 -0.93 -22.99
CA LEU A 82 -2.97 -1.92 -22.14
C LEU A 82 -3.64 -3.29 -22.18
N ILE A 83 -4.98 -3.34 -22.15
CA ILE A 83 -5.73 -4.59 -22.31
C ILE A 83 -5.43 -5.23 -23.68
N TYR A 84 -5.39 -4.43 -24.74
CA TYR A 84 -5.06 -4.91 -26.09
C TYR A 84 -3.64 -5.49 -26.16
N VAL A 85 -2.65 -4.79 -25.58
CA VAL A 85 -1.25 -5.27 -25.48
C VAL A 85 -1.14 -6.49 -24.57
N GLY A 86 -1.93 -6.59 -23.49
CA GLY A 86 -1.95 -7.77 -22.64
C GLY A 86 -2.40 -9.04 -23.37
N PHE A 87 -3.32 -8.93 -24.33
CA PHE A 87 -3.75 -10.07 -25.14
C PHE A 87 -2.88 -10.36 -26.36
N ASN A 88 -2.36 -9.31 -27.02
CA ASN A 88 -1.73 -9.43 -28.34
C ASN A 88 -0.22 -9.14 -28.34
N GLY A 89 0.31 -8.57 -27.25
CA GLY A 89 1.73 -8.24 -27.10
C GLY A 89 2.58 -9.40 -26.61
N PRO A 90 3.82 -9.12 -26.15
CA PRO A 90 4.75 -10.13 -25.67
C PRO A 90 4.18 -10.98 -24.54
N ARG A 91 4.50 -12.27 -24.50
CA ARG A 91 4.03 -13.18 -23.43
C ARG A 91 4.85 -13.11 -22.15
N ASP A 92 6.10 -12.65 -22.26
CA ASP A 92 6.96 -12.42 -21.11
C ASP A 92 6.49 -11.16 -20.35
N PRO A 93 6.14 -11.27 -19.05
CA PRO A 93 5.69 -10.14 -18.26
C PRO A 93 6.69 -8.97 -18.20
N LEU A 94 8.00 -9.23 -18.30
CA LEU A 94 9.03 -8.18 -18.24
C LEU A 94 9.20 -7.40 -19.53
N SER A 95 8.56 -7.83 -20.63
CA SER A 95 8.49 -7.10 -21.90
C SER A 95 7.08 -6.64 -22.27
N ASN A 96 6.06 -7.00 -21.48
CA ASN A 96 4.67 -6.60 -21.74
C ASN A 96 4.25 -5.39 -20.90
N LEU A 97 3.68 -4.36 -21.54
CA LEU A 97 3.20 -3.16 -20.85
C LEU A 97 2.06 -3.40 -19.86
N MET A 98 1.20 -4.41 -20.06
CA MET A 98 0.05 -4.65 -19.19
C MET A 98 0.47 -4.92 -17.73
N PRO A 99 1.30 -5.95 -17.42
CA PRO A 99 1.79 -6.17 -16.06
C PRO A 99 2.72 -5.06 -15.57
N LEU A 100 3.63 -4.54 -16.41
CA LEU A 100 4.56 -3.49 -15.97
C LEU A 100 3.83 -2.19 -15.58
N VAL A 101 2.83 -1.76 -16.35
CA VAL A 101 2.05 -0.56 -16.01
C VAL A 101 1.14 -0.83 -14.82
N PHE A 102 0.50 -2.00 -14.74
CA PHE A 102 -0.41 -2.29 -13.64
C PHE A 102 0.32 -2.47 -12.29
N TRP A 103 1.37 -3.27 -12.25
CA TRP A 103 2.09 -3.55 -11.01
C TRP A 103 3.11 -2.47 -10.68
N THR A 104 3.96 -2.07 -11.63
CA THR A 104 5.02 -1.09 -11.33
C THR A 104 4.49 0.34 -11.28
N PHE A 105 3.85 0.81 -12.34
CA PHE A 105 3.39 2.20 -12.37
C PHE A 105 2.16 2.42 -11.48
N PHE A 106 1.12 1.60 -11.63
CA PHE A 106 -0.14 1.83 -10.94
C PHE A 106 -0.11 1.37 -9.48
N TRP A 107 0.28 0.11 -9.20
CA TRP A 107 0.26 -0.38 -7.82
C TRP A 107 1.40 0.19 -6.98
N ILE A 108 2.64 0.21 -7.47
CA ILE A 108 3.79 0.69 -6.68
C ILE A 108 3.92 2.23 -6.74
N MET A 109 4.11 2.79 -7.94
CA MET A 109 4.43 4.21 -8.06
C MET A 109 3.22 5.09 -7.73
N LEU A 110 2.04 4.82 -8.31
CA LEU A 110 0.90 5.72 -8.15
C LEU A 110 0.38 5.72 -6.70
N VAL A 111 0.36 4.58 -6.00
CA VAL A 111 0.01 4.51 -4.58
C VAL A 111 1.01 5.32 -3.74
N THR A 112 2.31 5.16 -3.99
CA THR A 112 3.37 5.95 -3.34
C THR A 112 3.19 7.44 -3.60
N LEU A 113 3.02 7.84 -4.87
CA LEU A 113 2.81 9.23 -5.26
C LEU A 113 1.53 9.80 -4.67
N ALA A 114 0.48 9.01 -4.50
CA ALA A 114 -0.76 9.48 -3.91
C ALA A 114 -0.58 9.84 -2.43
N GLY A 115 0.20 9.05 -1.68
CA GLY A 115 0.53 9.39 -0.29
C GLY A 115 1.33 10.68 -0.15
N VAL A 116 2.07 11.09 -1.19
CA VAL A 116 2.89 12.31 -1.19
C VAL A 116 2.14 13.52 -1.78
N PHE A 117 1.47 13.37 -2.91
CA PHE A 117 0.86 14.47 -3.68
C PHE A 117 -0.67 14.57 -3.55
N GLY A 118 -1.29 13.58 -2.91
CA GLY A 118 -2.72 13.52 -2.63
C GLY A 118 -3.44 12.55 -3.57
N ASP A 119 -4.76 12.55 -3.52
CA ASP A 119 -5.59 11.65 -4.32
C ASP A 119 -5.43 11.95 -5.83
N LEU A 120 -4.54 11.22 -6.50
CA LEU A 120 -4.28 11.28 -7.94
C LEU A 120 -5.32 10.49 -8.75
N TRP A 121 -5.93 9.47 -8.15
CA TRP A 121 -6.92 8.59 -8.78
C TRP A 121 -8.16 9.35 -9.25
N ARG A 122 -8.53 10.44 -8.58
CA ARG A 122 -9.59 11.34 -9.05
C ARG A 122 -9.39 11.84 -10.48
N TRP A 123 -8.15 11.92 -10.97
CA TRP A 123 -7.81 12.36 -12.32
C TRP A 123 -7.62 11.18 -13.28
N LEU A 124 -7.13 10.05 -12.77
CA LEU A 124 -6.66 8.92 -13.56
C LEU A 124 -7.67 7.75 -13.63
N ASN A 125 -8.78 7.80 -12.90
CA ASN A 125 -9.75 6.72 -12.97
C ASN A 125 -10.37 6.62 -14.39
N PRO A 126 -10.48 5.43 -14.97
CA PRO A 126 -10.91 5.22 -16.36
C PRO A 126 -12.44 5.19 -16.54
N TRP A 127 -13.23 5.73 -15.61
CA TRP A 127 -14.70 5.67 -15.67
C TRP A 127 -15.38 7.03 -15.66
N THR A 128 -14.92 7.98 -14.83
CA THR A 128 -15.65 9.24 -14.60
C THR A 128 -15.89 10.01 -15.89
N GLY A 129 -14.92 10.05 -16.79
CA GLY A 129 -15.02 10.72 -18.08
C GLY A 129 -16.09 10.10 -18.97
N LEU A 130 -16.07 8.77 -19.13
CA LEU A 130 -17.08 8.06 -19.91
C LEU A 130 -18.48 8.19 -19.29
N TYR A 131 -18.59 8.04 -17.97
CA TYR A 131 -19.84 8.20 -17.23
C TYR A 131 -20.48 9.59 -17.45
N ARG A 132 -19.66 10.65 -17.50
CA ARG A 132 -20.12 12.00 -17.82
C ARG A 132 -20.50 12.16 -19.30
N LEU A 133 -19.77 11.52 -20.21
CA LEU A 133 -20.00 11.59 -21.65
C LEU A 133 -21.31 10.92 -22.06
N ILE A 134 -21.67 9.79 -21.44
CA ILE A 134 -22.97 9.11 -21.67
C ILE A 134 -24.16 9.83 -20.99
N GLY A 135 -23.97 11.05 -20.52
CA GLY A 135 -25.03 11.89 -19.95
C GLY A 135 -25.32 11.64 -18.47
N ALA A 136 -24.45 10.93 -17.72
CA ALA A 136 -24.65 10.59 -16.31
C ALA A 136 -26.06 10.02 -16.04
N PRO A 137 -26.32 8.78 -16.47
CA PRO A 137 -27.67 8.20 -16.53
C PRO A 137 -28.44 8.34 -15.22
N GLN A 138 -29.78 8.37 -15.32
CA GLN A 138 -30.63 8.32 -14.13
C GLN A 138 -30.27 7.08 -13.32
N GLN A 139 -30.04 7.26 -12.03
CA GLN A 139 -29.57 6.20 -11.14
C GLN A 139 -30.75 5.31 -10.74
N PRO A 140 -30.89 4.09 -11.29
CA PRO A 140 -32.04 3.24 -10.98
C PRO A 140 -32.03 2.74 -9.52
N LEU A 141 -30.85 2.66 -8.89
CA LEU A 141 -30.68 2.10 -7.56
C LEU A 141 -29.92 3.05 -6.64
N ARG A 142 -30.14 2.93 -5.33
CA ARG A 142 -29.42 3.70 -4.30
C ARG A 142 -28.64 2.77 -3.39
N LEU A 143 -27.36 3.07 -3.18
CA LEU A 143 -26.53 2.37 -2.20
C LEU A 143 -26.88 2.83 -0.77
N PRO A 144 -27.27 1.91 0.13
CA PRO A 144 -27.54 2.25 1.53
C PRO A 144 -26.28 2.81 2.21
N ALA A 145 -26.40 3.97 2.86
CA ALA A 145 -25.29 4.58 3.59
C ALA A 145 -24.73 3.68 4.72
N ALA A 146 -25.57 2.78 5.25
CA ALA A 146 -25.18 1.80 6.27
C ALA A 146 -24.11 0.79 5.80
N LEU A 147 -23.96 0.58 4.48
CA LEU A 147 -22.90 -0.27 3.94
C LEU A 147 -21.50 0.31 4.18
N GLY A 148 -21.40 1.64 4.31
CA GLY A 148 -20.12 2.32 4.47
C GLY A 148 -19.15 1.92 3.36
N VAL A 149 -17.96 1.45 3.74
CA VAL A 149 -16.94 0.94 2.80
C VAL A 149 -16.68 -0.56 2.95
N TRP A 150 -17.62 -1.32 3.56
CA TRP A 150 -17.49 -2.78 3.67
C TRP A 150 -17.30 -3.48 2.32
N PRO A 151 -18.03 -3.11 1.25
CA PRO A 151 -17.81 -3.72 -0.07
C PRO A 151 -16.39 -3.46 -0.60
N ALA A 152 -15.86 -2.24 -0.42
CA ALA A 152 -14.48 -1.93 -0.79
C ALA A 152 -13.47 -2.75 0.03
N THR A 153 -13.70 -2.96 1.32
CA THR A 153 -12.85 -3.83 2.16
C THR A 153 -12.83 -5.26 1.64
N ALA A 154 -13.99 -5.83 1.28
CA ALA A 154 -14.06 -7.17 0.71
C ALA A 154 -13.29 -7.26 -0.62
N LEU A 155 -13.39 -6.22 -1.46
CA LEU A 155 -12.64 -6.14 -2.72
C LEU A 155 -11.13 -5.94 -2.50
N VAL A 156 -10.68 -5.26 -1.44
CA VAL A 156 -9.25 -5.24 -1.06
C VAL A 156 -8.77 -6.65 -0.77
N ILE A 157 -9.52 -7.43 0.02
CA ILE A 157 -9.14 -8.81 0.35
C ILE A 157 -9.06 -9.66 -0.92
N LEU A 158 -10.03 -9.53 -1.83
CA LEU A 158 -10.03 -10.24 -3.10
C LEU A 158 -8.85 -9.83 -3.99
N PHE A 159 -8.57 -8.52 -4.07
CA PHE A 159 -7.41 -8.00 -4.80
C PHE A 159 -6.09 -8.52 -4.22
N SER A 160 -5.94 -8.52 -2.89
CA SER A 160 -4.77 -9.08 -2.22
C SER A 160 -4.66 -10.60 -2.41
N ALA A 161 -5.77 -11.33 -2.45
CA ALA A 161 -5.75 -12.75 -2.77
C ALA A 161 -5.30 -13.00 -4.22
N PHE A 162 -5.72 -12.16 -5.18
CA PHE A 162 -5.22 -12.22 -6.55
C PHE A 162 -3.73 -11.90 -6.62
N LEU A 163 -3.27 -10.81 -5.98
CA LEU A 163 -1.86 -10.45 -5.94
C LEU A 163 -0.97 -11.58 -5.35
N LEU A 164 -1.39 -12.16 -4.22
CA LEU A 164 -0.53 -13.04 -3.44
C LEU A 164 -0.71 -14.53 -3.75
N ALA A 165 -1.94 -14.98 -3.98
CA ALA A 165 -2.26 -16.40 -4.09
C ALA A 165 -2.55 -16.86 -5.52
N ASP A 166 -2.74 -15.95 -6.47
CA ASP A 166 -2.92 -16.33 -7.87
C ASP A 166 -1.68 -17.07 -8.40
N ILE A 167 -1.89 -18.01 -9.31
CA ILE A 167 -0.83 -18.87 -9.86
C ILE A 167 0.07 -18.08 -10.81
N ALA A 168 -0.45 -17.06 -11.50
CA ALA A 168 0.30 -16.26 -12.47
C ALA A 168 -0.25 -14.82 -12.55
N PRO A 169 -0.17 -14.02 -11.47
CA PRO A 169 -0.72 -12.67 -11.43
C PRO A 169 -0.05 -11.71 -12.46
N ASP A 170 1.17 -12.03 -12.89
CA ASP A 170 1.94 -11.28 -13.88
C ASP A 170 1.70 -11.72 -15.33
N ASP A 171 0.97 -12.82 -15.57
CA ASP A 171 0.66 -13.25 -16.94
C ASP A 171 -0.15 -12.15 -17.66
N PRO A 172 0.32 -11.63 -18.81
CA PRO A 172 -0.28 -10.45 -19.42
C PRO A 172 -1.75 -10.63 -19.81
N ALA A 173 -2.11 -11.80 -20.36
CA ALA A 173 -3.47 -12.06 -20.85
C ALA A 173 -4.44 -12.30 -19.69
N ARG A 174 -3.99 -13.02 -18.65
CA ARG A 174 -4.75 -13.22 -17.41
C ARG A 174 -5.01 -11.88 -16.73
N LEU A 175 -4.00 -11.04 -16.58
CA LEU A 175 -4.14 -9.73 -15.96
C LEU A 175 -5.06 -8.81 -16.77
N ALA A 176 -4.93 -8.78 -18.10
CA ALA A 176 -5.83 -8.04 -18.98
C ALA A 176 -7.29 -8.48 -18.81
N TYR A 177 -7.54 -9.78 -18.67
CA TYR A 177 -8.88 -10.32 -18.41
C TYR A 177 -9.46 -9.83 -17.07
N PHE A 178 -8.71 -9.96 -15.97
CA PHE A 178 -9.16 -9.50 -14.66
C PHE A 178 -9.40 -7.99 -14.62
N VAL A 179 -8.50 -7.21 -15.21
CA VAL A 179 -8.63 -5.74 -15.26
C VAL A 179 -9.82 -5.33 -16.14
N GLY A 180 -10.06 -6.01 -17.27
CA GLY A 180 -11.23 -5.79 -18.12
C GLY A 180 -12.55 -6.08 -17.40
N ILE A 181 -12.65 -7.23 -16.72
CA ILE A 181 -13.81 -7.59 -15.89
C ILE A 181 -14.02 -6.57 -14.78
N TYR A 182 -12.94 -6.20 -14.09
CA TYR A 182 -12.99 -5.22 -13.01
C TYR A 182 -13.48 -3.85 -13.49
N TRP A 183 -13.04 -3.43 -14.68
CA TRP A 183 -13.52 -2.20 -15.31
C TRP A 183 -15.01 -2.27 -15.63
N LEU A 184 -15.49 -3.38 -16.22
CA LEU A 184 -16.91 -3.60 -16.54
C LEU A 184 -17.77 -3.62 -15.27
N PHE A 185 -17.35 -4.36 -14.25
CA PHE A 185 -18.01 -4.43 -12.94
C PHE A 185 -18.18 -3.04 -12.34
N THR A 186 -17.11 -2.24 -12.35
CA THR A 186 -17.13 -0.89 -11.78
C THR A 186 -17.98 0.07 -12.62
N MET A 187 -17.90 -0.01 -13.95
CA MET A 187 -18.72 0.83 -14.84
C MET A 187 -20.21 0.51 -14.70
N PHE A 188 -20.56 -0.77 -14.61
CA PHE A 188 -21.93 -1.21 -14.38
C PHE A 188 -22.45 -0.70 -13.04
N GLY A 189 -21.67 -0.84 -11.97
CA GLY A 189 -22.01 -0.28 -10.66
C GLY A 189 -22.18 1.25 -10.68
N LEU A 190 -21.34 1.97 -11.43
CA LEU A 190 -21.48 3.41 -11.64
C LEU A 190 -22.77 3.79 -12.38
N VAL A 191 -23.17 3.04 -13.41
CA VAL A 191 -24.42 3.28 -14.14
C VAL A 191 -25.64 3.03 -13.24
N LEU A 192 -25.59 1.99 -12.41
CA LEU A 192 -26.71 1.62 -11.54
C LEU A 192 -26.86 2.49 -10.28
N PHE A 193 -25.75 2.80 -9.62
CA PHE A 193 -25.74 3.44 -8.29
C PHE A 193 -25.13 4.85 -8.30
N GLY A 194 -24.64 5.31 -9.46
CA GLY A 194 -24.00 6.61 -9.61
C GLY A 194 -22.64 6.71 -8.89
N PRO A 195 -22.14 7.94 -8.66
CA PRO A 195 -20.85 8.20 -8.01
C PRO A 195 -20.71 7.62 -6.60
N ALA A 196 -21.82 7.24 -5.95
CA ALA A 196 -21.80 6.55 -4.66
C ALA A 196 -21.00 5.23 -4.73
N TRP A 197 -21.02 4.55 -5.88
CA TRP A 197 -20.24 3.34 -6.13
C TRP A 197 -18.74 3.55 -5.91
N LEU A 198 -18.17 4.63 -6.46
CA LEU A 198 -16.75 4.97 -6.27
C LEU A 198 -16.42 5.37 -4.83
N SER A 199 -17.41 5.78 -4.04
CA SER A 199 -17.19 6.15 -2.64
C SER A 199 -17.29 4.99 -1.65
N GLN A 200 -18.06 3.95 -1.97
CA GLN A 200 -18.41 2.87 -1.04
C GLN A 200 -17.91 1.47 -1.48
N VAL A 201 -17.79 1.23 -2.79
CA VAL A 201 -17.53 -0.10 -3.34
C VAL A 201 -16.18 -0.17 -4.05
N GLU A 202 -15.86 0.79 -4.91
CA GLU A 202 -14.65 0.72 -5.74
C GLU A 202 -13.36 0.77 -4.90
N VAL A 203 -12.55 -0.30 -4.99
CA VAL A 203 -11.40 -0.59 -4.12
C VAL A 203 -10.30 0.48 -4.18
N PHE A 204 -9.91 0.91 -5.37
CA PHE A 204 -8.84 1.87 -5.59
C PHE A 204 -9.31 3.28 -5.21
N SER A 205 -10.56 3.67 -5.50
CA SER A 205 -11.11 4.93 -4.98
C SER A 205 -11.15 4.98 -3.46
N ALA A 206 -11.36 3.85 -2.78
CA ALA A 206 -11.27 3.79 -1.32
C ALA A 206 -9.81 3.90 -0.84
N LEU A 207 -8.91 3.11 -1.44
CA LEU A 207 -7.48 3.09 -1.13
C LEU A 207 -6.80 4.45 -1.37
N PHE A 208 -6.94 5.04 -2.56
CA PHE A 208 -6.34 6.32 -2.93
C PHE A 208 -6.90 7.50 -2.13
N ARG A 209 -8.13 7.39 -1.64
CA ARG A 209 -8.71 8.40 -0.72
C ARG A 209 -8.04 8.35 0.65
N LEU A 210 -7.75 7.15 1.18
CA LEU A 210 -7.08 6.97 2.46
C LEU A 210 -5.60 7.34 2.37
N TYR A 211 -4.84 6.78 1.42
CA TYR A 211 -3.43 7.15 1.25
C TYR A 211 -3.28 8.60 0.80
N GLY A 212 -4.14 9.09 -0.10
CA GLY A 212 -4.15 10.50 -0.50
C GLY A 212 -4.49 11.47 0.63
N ALA A 213 -5.05 11.00 1.75
CA ALA A 213 -5.24 11.80 2.96
C ALA A 213 -3.98 11.89 3.84
N LEU A 214 -2.96 11.07 3.59
CA LEU A 214 -1.62 11.21 4.15
C LEU A 214 -0.85 12.37 3.52
N SER A 215 -1.17 12.77 2.28
CA SER A 215 -0.46 13.86 1.63
C SER A 215 -0.54 15.16 2.44
N PRO A 216 0.58 15.90 2.54
CA PRO A 216 0.57 17.24 3.10
C PRO A 216 -0.24 18.22 2.23
N PHE A 217 -0.49 17.90 0.95
CA PHE A 217 -1.19 18.76 0.00
C PHE A 217 -2.64 18.33 -0.26
N ARG A 218 -3.53 19.31 -0.42
CA ARG A 218 -4.88 19.11 -0.95
C ARG A 218 -5.20 20.16 -2.01
N ALA A 219 -5.14 19.76 -3.28
CA ALA A 219 -5.51 20.64 -4.39
C ALA A 219 -7.02 20.60 -4.68
N ARG A 220 -7.82 21.32 -3.87
CA ARG A 220 -9.30 21.47 -4.00
C ARG A 220 -9.75 22.90 -3.62
N PRO A 221 -11.02 23.29 -3.87
CA PRO A 221 -11.56 24.56 -3.40
C PRO A 221 -11.53 24.70 -1.88
N ASP A 222 -11.72 23.60 -1.15
CA ASP A 222 -11.52 23.47 0.30
C ASP A 222 -10.11 22.94 0.65
N GLY A 223 -9.17 23.18 -0.26
CA GLY A 223 -7.81 22.69 -0.22
C GLY A 223 -6.95 23.36 0.84
N GLY A 224 -5.70 22.91 0.90
CA GLY A 224 -4.74 23.42 1.87
C GLY A 224 -3.47 22.62 1.94
N PHE A 225 -2.58 23.08 2.81
CA PHE A 225 -1.33 22.44 3.14
C PHE A 225 -1.22 22.26 4.66
N GLY A 226 -0.75 21.11 5.10
CA GLY A 226 -0.51 20.78 6.51
C GLY A 226 0.47 19.63 6.65
N ALA A 227 0.77 19.20 7.87
CA ALA A 227 1.60 18.02 8.10
C ALA A 227 0.99 16.76 7.47
N PRO A 228 1.79 15.80 6.96
CA PRO A 228 1.26 14.58 6.37
C PRO A 228 0.23 13.90 7.30
N GLY A 229 -0.94 13.55 6.79
CA GLY A 229 -2.04 12.97 7.57
C GLY A 229 -3.00 13.99 8.22
N TRP A 230 -2.78 15.30 8.09
CA TRP A 230 -3.67 16.33 8.66
C TRP A 230 -5.13 16.16 8.24
N ARG A 231 -5.37 15.67 7.03
CA ARG A 231 -6.72 15.46 6.49
C ARG A 231 -7.46 14.34 7.20
N LEU A 232 -6.76 13.33 7.72
CA LEU A 232 -7.37 12.22 8.47
C LEU A 232 -8.07 12.73 9.75
N LEU A 233 -7.59 13.84 10.31
CA LEU A 233 -8.24 14.49 11.46
C LEU A 233 -9.60 15.09 11.13
N GLY A 234 -9.86 15.44 9.87
CA GLY A 234 -11.15 15.97 9.41
C GLY A 234 -12.12 14.91 8.90
N ILE A 235 -11.71 13.65 8.78
CA ILE A 235 -12.58 12.55 8.39
C ILE A 235 -13.41 12.14 9.62
N ALA A 236 -14.72 11.95 9.43
CA ALA A 236 -15.58 11.26 10.40
C ALA A 236 -15.61 9.78 10.02
N PRO A 237 -14.76 8.93 10.63
CA PRO A 237 -14.63 7.55 10.20
C PRO A 237 -15.79 6.71 10.70
N THR A 238 -16.17 5.73 9.90
CA THR A 238 -17.05 4.63 10.32
C THR A 238 -16.19 3.41 10.69
N VAL A 239 -16.80 2.41 11.34
CA VAL A 239 -16.13 1.14 11.64
C VAL A 239 -15.56 0.51 10.36
N SER A 240 -16.33 0.53 9.28
CA SER A 240 -15.88 0.01 7.98
C SER A 240 -14.63 0.71 7.45
N THR A 241 -14.49 2.02 7.68
CA THR A 241 -13.29 2.79 7.27
C THR A 241 -12.08 2.42 8.13
N GLY A 242 -12.26 2.23 9.43
CA GLY A 242 -11.20 1.76 10.31
C GLY A 242 -10.74 0.34 9.96
N VAL A 243 -11.68 -0.56 9.68
CA VAL A 243 -11.38 -1.93 9.24
C VAL A 243 -10.69 -1.94 7.88
N LEU A 244 -11.07 -1.08 6.94
CA LEU A 244 -10.37 -0.94 5.66
C LEU A 244 -8.90 -0.54 5.87
N ALA A 245 -8.62 0.45 6.73
CA ALA A 245 -7.26 0.87 7.03
C ALA A 245 -6.42 -0.27 7.65
N LEU A 246 -7.00 -1.04 8.56
CA LEU A 246 -6.38 -2.23 9.14
C LEU A 246 -6.18 -3.34 8.11
N THR A 247 -7.12 -3.52 7.19
CA THR A 247 -7.04 -4.53 6.12
C THR A 247 -5.86 -4.24 5.18
N LEU A 248 -5.66 -2.97 4.81
CA LEU A 248 -4.50 -2.55 4.01
C LEU A 248 -3.17 -2.90 4.71
N LEU A 249 -3.09 -2.64 6.02
CA LEU A 249 -1.91 -2.96 6.83
C LEU A 249 -1.69 -4.48 6.98
N GLY A 250 -2.77 -5.23 7.24
CA GLY A 250 -2.71 -6.68 7.45
C GLY A 250 -2.38 -7.44 6.17
N ALA A 251 -2.95 -7.02 5.04
CA ALA A 251 -2.62 -7.56 3.73
C ALA A 251 -1.16 -7.25 3.35
N GLY A 252 -0.72 -5.99 3.51
CA GLY A 252 0.67 -5.62 3.22
C GLY A 252 1.68 -6.32 4.12
N SER A 253 1.34 -6.58 5.39
CA SER A 253 2.24 -7.33 6.28
C SER A 253 2.28 -8.81 5.95
N PHE A 254 1.18 -9.37 5.47
CA PHE A 254 1.15 -10.74 4.99
C PHE A 254 1.90 -10.90 3.67
N ASP A 255 1.85 -9.90 2.78
CA ASP A 255 2.63 -9.83 1.54
C ASP A 255 4.11 -10.16 1.81
N GLY A 256 4.77 -9.38 2.68
CA GLY A 256 6.15 -9.65 3.03
C GLY A 256 6.37 -10.86 3.94
N LEU A 257 5.38 -11.31 4.71
CA LEU A 257 5.50 -12.54 5.51
C LEU A 257 5.50 -13.79 4.62
N ASN A 258 4.63 -13.81 3.60
CA ASN A 258 4.39 -14.97 2.74
C ASN A 258 5.64 -15.36 1.93
N GLU A 259 6.54 -14.41 1.66
CA GLU A 259 7.81 -14.64 0.98
C GLU A 259 8.92 -15.18 1.93
N THR A 260 8.73 -15.13 3.24
CA THR A 260 9.80 -15.50 4.18
C THR A 260 10.03 -17.01 4.25
N PHE A 261 11.29 -17.40 4.46
CA PHE A 261 11.66 -18.79 4.77
C PHE A 261 10.90 -19.33 5.99
N TRP A 262 10.64 -18.46 6.97
CA TRP A 262 9.86 -18.83 8.16
C TRP A 262 8.45 -19.29 7.79
N TRP A 263 7.73 -18.51 6.97
CA TRP A 263 6.38 -18.84 6.54
C TRP A 263 6.34 -20.11 5.71
N LEU A 264 7.21 -20.20 4.70
CA LEU A 264 7.33 -21.37 3.83
C LEU A 264 7.59 -22.65 4.65
N ALA A 265 8.47 -22.59 5.65
CA ALA A 265 8.70 -23.71 6.56
C ALA A 265 7.46 -24.07 7.40
N ARG A 266 6.64 -23.11 7.83
CA ARG A 266 5.40 -23.38 8.57
C ARG A 266 4.33 -24.08 7.73
N ILE A 267 4.34 -23.87 6.43
CA ILE A 267 3.41 -24.53 5.50
C ILE A 267 4.03 -25.79 4.85
N GLY A 268 5.21 -26.22 5.32
CA GLY A 268 5.89 -27.43 4.85
C GLY A 268 6.55 -27.30 3.48
N VAL A 269 6.81 -26.08 3.00
CA VAL A 269 7.46 -25.80 1.72
C VAL A 269 8.95 -25.53 1.94
N ASN A 270 9.80 -26.25 1.20
CA ASN A 270 11.22 -25.96 1.13
C ASN A 270 11.45 -24.71 0.25
N PRO A 271 11.97 -23.59 0.79
CA PRO A 271 12.21 -22.38 0.00
C PRO A 271 13.20 -22.55 -1.15
N LEU A 272 14.12 -23.53 -1.04
CA LEU A 272 15.14 -23.81 -2.06
C LEU A 272 14.64 -24.77 -3.14
N GLU A 273 13.50 -25.43 -2.92
CA GLU A 273 12.85 -26.37 -3.84
C GLU A 273 11.36 -26.01 -3.93
N PHE A 274 11.09 -24.78 -4.36
CA PHE A 274 9.73 -24.24 -4.39
C PHE A 274 8.84 -25.05 -5.36
N PRO A 275 7.75 -25.68 -4.89
CA PRO A 275 6.92 -26.59 -5.69
C PRO A 275 6.03 -25.89 -6.73
N GLY A 276 6.13 -24.56 -6.84
CA GLY A 276 5.29 -23.72 -7.69
C GLY A 276 4.11 -23.09 -6.94
N ARG A 277 3.56 -21.99 -7.51
CA ARG A 277 2.52 -21.18 -6.85
C ARG A 277 1.21 -21.93 -6.60
N SER A 278 0.90 -22.94 -7.40
CA SER A 278 -0.31 -23.78 -7.23
C SER A 278 -0.33 -24.53 -5.89
N ALA A 279 0.82 -24.92 -5.36
CA ALA A 279 0.91 -25.62 -4.08
C ALA A 279 0.66 -24.72 -2.87
N VAL A 280 0.82 -23.39 -3.01
CA VAL A 280 0.72 -22.44 -1.90
C VAL A 280 -0.57 -21.59 -1.93
N VAL A 281 -1.44 -21.74 -2.93
CA VAL A 281 -2.69 -20.94 -3.06
C VAL A 281 -3.53 -20.96 -1.77
N ALA A 282 -3.88 -22.16 -1.30
CA ALA A 282 -4.73 -22.33 -0.11
C ALA A 282 -4.06 -21.79 1.17
N PRO A 283 -2.81 -22.15 1.53
CA PRO A 283 -2.17 -21.58 2.71
C PRO A 283 -1.98 -20.06 2.60
N THR A 284 -1.70 -19.52 1.41
CA THR A 284 -1.57 -18.07 1.21
C THR A 284 -2.91 -17.35 1.45
N ILE A 285 -4.04 -17.86 0.95
CA ILE A 285 -5.37 -17.27 1.21
C ILE A 285 -5.70 -17.34 2.72
N LEU A 286 -5.47 -18.48 3.35
CA LEU A 286 -5.73 -18.66 4.79
C LEU A 286 -4.84 -17.74 5.63
N GLY A 287 -3.56 -17.62 5.28
CA GLY A 287 -2.60 -16.73 5.93
C GLY A 287 -2.97 -15.26 5.78
N LEU A 288 -3.42 -14.84 4.59
CA LEU A 288 -3.90 -13.47 4.32
C LEU A 288 -5.08 -13.12 5.22
N VAL A 289 -6.12 -13.96 5.24
CA VAL A 289 -7.32 -13.73 6.05
C VAL A 289 -6.96 -13.76 7.55
N ALA A 290 -6.15 -14.72 7.98
CA ALA A 290 -5.70 -14.83 9.36
C ALA A 290 -4.91 -13.59 9.79
N SER A 291 -3.97 -13.11 8.97
CA SER A 291 -3.20 -11.88 9.25
C SER A 291 -4.11 -10.68 9.47
N ILE A 292 -5.10 -10.47 8.57
CA ILE A 292 -6.05 -9.36 8.67
C ILE A 292 -6.89 -9.47 9.95
N VAL A 293 -7.46 -10.64 10.23
CA VAL A 293 -8.31 -10.86 11.42
C VAL A 293 -7.51 -10.69 12.70
N LEU A 294 -6.30 -11.28 12.79
CA LEU A 294 -5.44 -11.16 13.96
C LEU A 294 -5.02 -9.71 14.20
N LEU A 295 -4.68 -8.98 13.14
CA LEU A 295 -4.33 -7.57 13.24
C LEU A 295 -5.50 -6.73 13.77
N ILE A 296 -6.71 -6.93 13.21
CA ILE A 296 -7.91 -6.22 13.65
C ILE A 296 -8.22 -6.55 15.12
N ALA A 297 -8.12 -7.82 15.51
CA ALA A 297 -8.37 -8.26 16.88
C ALA A 297 -7.34 -7.69 17.87
N ALA A 298 -6.06 -7.75 17.53
CA ALA A 298 -4.98 -7.17 18.34
C ALA A 298 -5.16 -5.65 18.49
N PHE A 299 -5.45 -4.95 17.41
CA PHE A 299 -5.72 -3.52 17.45
C PHE A 299 -6.96 -3.20 18.29
N ALA A 300 -8.08 -3.91 18.09
CA ALA A 300 -9.29 -3.77 18.89
C ALA A 300 -9.02 -3.95 20.39
N LEU A 301 -8.20 -4.95 20.75
CA LEU A 301 -7.78 -5.17 22.13
C LEU A 301 -7.01 -3.99 22.69
N THR A 302 -6.09 -3.38 21.92
CA THR A 302 -5.35 -2.19 22.37
C THR A 302 -6.26 -1.00 22.67
N VAL A 303 -7.26 -0.77 21.81
CA VAL A 303 -8.25 0.31 22.00
C VAL A 303 -9.12 0.03 23.22
N TRP A 304 -9.57 -1.22 23.38
CA TRP A 304 -10.37 -1.64 24.53
C TRP A 304 -9.60 -1.47 25.84
N LEU A 305 -8.36 -1.94 25.90
CA LEU A 305 -7.47 -1.75 27.06
C LEU A 305 -7.28 -0.26 27.37
N GLY A 306 -7.09 0.58 26.34
CA GLY A 306 -6.96 2.02 26.51
C GLY A 306 -8.17 2.68 27.16
N LEU A 307 -9.38 2.32 26.70
CA LEU A 307 -10.64 2.79 27.30
C LEU A 307 -10.82 2.27 28.73
N TRP A 308 -10.45 1.02 28.98
CA TRP A 308 -10.53 0.38 30.30
C TRP A 308 -9.59 1.04 31.31
N ILE A 309 -8.30 1.20 30.98
CA ILE A 309 -7.28 1.85 31.83
C ILE A 309 -7.71 3.26 32.24
N THR A 310 -8.36 3.99 31.32
CA THR A 310 -8.76 5.38 31.56
C THR A 310 -10.17 5.53 32.13
N GLN A 311 -10.88 4.42 32.36
CA GLN A 311 -12.29 4.38 32.77
C GLN A 311 -13.15 5.33 31.91
N SER A 312 -12.87 5.34 30.61
CA SER A 312 -13.51 6.25 29.66
C SER A 312 -14.91 5.79 29.32
N THR A 313 -15.88 6.72 29.31
CA THR A 313 -17.25 6.47 28.87
C THR A 313 -17.44 6.63 27.35
N ARG A 314 -16.35 6.79 26.60
CA ARG A 314 -16.40 6.95 25.14
C ARG A 314 -16.79 5.64 24.46
N ASP A 315 -17.61 5.75 23.43
CA ASP A 315 -18.02 4.61 22.61
C ASP A 315 -16.83 3.95 21.92
N PHE A 316 -16.70 2.63 22.12
CA PHE A 316 -15.65 1.83 21.49
C PHE A 316 -15.60 1.99 19.96
N PRO A 317 -16.73 1.93 19.21
CA PRO A 317 -16.71 2.10 17.76
C PRO A 317 -16.13 3.45 17.31
N VAL A 318 -16.36 4.53 18.08
CA VAL A 318 -15.83 5.85 17.77
C VAL A 318 -14.32 5.89 17.98
N ALA A 319 -13.83 5.40 19.12
CA ALA A 319 -12.40 5.33 19.41
C ALA A 319 -11.66 4.42 18.41
N PHE A 320 -12.21 3.22 18.15
CA PHE A 320 -11.66 2.24 17.21
C PHE A 320 -11.53 2.83 15.81
N SER A 321 -12.61 3.38 15.26
CA SER A 321 -12.63 3.89 13.89
C SER A 321 -11.70 5.07 13.71
N ARG A 322 -11.57 5.93 14.73
CA ARG A 322 -10.68 7.09 14.72
C ARG A 322 -9.22 6.68 14.80
N LEU A 323 -8.85 5.85 15.78
CA LEU A 323 -7.46 5.43 15.99
C LEU A 323 -6.98 4.48 14.89
N ALA A 324 -7.85 3.70 14.25
CA ALA A 324 -7.43 2.82 13.15
C ALA A 324 -6.81 3.60 11.98
N LEU A 325 -7.28 4.83 11.73
CA LEU A 325 -6.70 5.70 10.69
C LEU A 325 -5.27 6.13 11.00
N SER A 326 -4.83 6.11 12.27
CA SER A 326 -3.45 6.46 12.62
C SER A 326 -2.44 5.39 12.19
N LEU A 327 -2.88 4.21 11.77
CA LEU A 327 -2.02 3.15 11.27
C LEU A 327 -1.72 3.25 9.77
N LEU A 328 -2.43 4.10 9.03
CA LEU A 328 -2.18 4.31 7.59
C LEU A 328 -0.73 4.71 7.26
N PRO A 329 -0.04 5.57 8.04
CA PRO A 329 1.38 5.86 7.80
C PRO A 329 2.28 4.62 7.90
N ILE A 330 1.94 3.65 8.75
CA ILE A 330 2.68 2.37 8.86
C ILE A 330 2.51 1.57 7.58
N ALA A 331 1.26 1.37 7.14
CA ALA A 331 0.96 0.63 5.91
C ALA A 331 1.63 1.27 4.69
N PHE A 332 1.61 2.61 4.63
CA PHE A 332 2.22 3.38 3.56
C PHE A 332 3.75 3.28 3.55
N GLY A 333 4.39 3.47 4.71
CA GLY A 333 5.85 3.33 4.83
C GLY A 333 6.33 1.92 4.49
N TYR A 334 5.56 0.90 4.90
CA TYR A 334 5.82 -0.49 4.53
C TYR A 334 5.65 -0.75 3.03
N HIS A 335 4.59 -0.24 2.39
CA HIS A 335 4.39 -0.36 0.95
C HIS A 335 5.60 0.19 0.16
N ILE A 336 6.09 1.37 0.53
CA ILE A 336 7.30 1.95 -0.09
C ILE A 336 8.50 1.04 0.12
N ALA A 337 8.74 0.61 1.36
CA ALA A 337 9.90 -0.20 1.70
C ALA A 337 9.88 -1.57 0.99
N HIS A 338 8.74 -2.25 1.02
CA HIS A 338 8.55 -3.59 0.48
C HIS A 338 8.73 -3.60 -1.04
N TYR A 339 8.18 -2.63 -1.76
CA TYR A 339 8.26 -2.58 -3.23
C TYR A 339 9.45 -1.80 -3.78
N PHE A 340 10.35 -1.29 -2.93
CA PHE A 340 11.45 -0.43 -3.38
C PHE A 340 12.39 -1.14 -4.38
N THR A 341 12.77 -2.38 -4.10
CA THR A 341 13.67 -3.18 -4.96
C THR A 341 12.99 -3.56 -6.27
N ALA A 342 11.71 -3.96 -6.20
CA ALA A 342 10.88 -4.20 -7.38
C ALA A 342 10.76 -2.94 -8.26
N PHE A 343 10.59 -1.76 -7.67
CA PHE A 343 10.58 -0.49 -8.39
C PHE A 343 11.91 -0.21 -9.10
N LEU A 344 13.05 -0.42 -8.43
CA LEU A 344 14.38 -0.18 -9.03
C LEU A 344 14.62 -1.03 -10.28
N VAL A 345 14.12 -2.27 -10.31
CA VAL A 345 14.27 -3.18 -11.45
C VAL A 345 13.15 -3.00 -12.47
N ASN A 346 11.90 -3.17 -12.05
CA ASN A 346 10.75 -3.16 -12.95
C ASN A 346 10.48 -1.76 -13.51
N GLY A 347 10.96 -0.70 -12.86
CA GLY A 347 10.97 0.65 -13.42
C GLY A 347 11.83 0.75 -14.68
N GLN A 348 12.97 0.04 -14.73
CA GLN A 348 13.80 -0.04 -15.92
C GLN A 348 13.10 -0.84 -17.02
N TYR A 349 12.51 -2.00 -16.69
CA TYR A 349 11.71 -2.78 -17.65
C TYR A 349 10.52 -1.99 -18.19
N LEU A 350 9.82 -1.23 -17.34
CA LEU A 350 8.73 -0.36 -17.76
C LEU A 350 9.21 0.69 -18.77
N LEU A 351 10.36 1.33 -18.54
CA LEU A 351 10.93 2.29 -19.50
C LEU A 351 11.29 1.62 -20.83
N ALA A 352 11.88 0.42 -20.79
CA ALA A 352 12.19 -0.36 -21.99
C ALA A 352 10.93 -0.71 -22.78
N ALA A 353 9.90 -1.26 -22.12
CA ALA A 353 8.64 -1.65 -22.73
C ALA A 353 7.81 -0.45 -23.23
N LEU A 354 7.99 0.75 -22.66
CA LEU A 354 7.38 1.97 -23.21
C LEU A 354 8.04 2.39 -24.53
N SER A 355 9.34 2.11 -24.72
CA SER A 355 10.03 2.35 -25.99
C SER A 355 9.75 1.28 -27.04
N ASP A 356 9.65 0.02 -26.61
CA ASP A 356 9.34 -1.14 -27.46
C ASP A 356 8.11 -1.94 -26.95
N PRO A 357 6.87 -1.44 -27.12
CA PRO A 357 5.66 -2.08 -26.61
C PRO A 357 5.36 -3.47 -27.18
N TRP A 358 5.91 -3.77 -28.37
CA TRP A 358 5.64 -4.99 -29.12
C TRP A 358 6.78 -6.01 -29.06
N ALA A 359 7.91 -5.64 -28.43
CA ALA A 359 9.16 -6.40 -28.43
C ALA A 359 9.64 -6.73 -29.86
N ASP A 360 9.47 -5.79 -30.80
CA ASP A 360 9.83 -5.94 -32.22
C ASP A 360 11.10 -5.16 -32.61
N GLY A 361 11.76 -4.55 -31.62
CA GLY A 361 12.95 -3.71 -31.81
C GLY A 361 12.62 -2.25 -32.09
N SER A 362 11.36 -1.83 -31.93
CA SER A 362 10.97 -0.42 -31.98
C SER A 362 11.65 0.41 -30.87
N ASP A 363 11.85 1.70 -31.13
CA ASP A 363 12.47 2.63 -30.17
C ASP A 363 11.71 3.97 -30.16
N TYR A 364 10.46 3.95 -29.69
CA TYR A 364 9.58 5.11 -29.70
C TYR A 364 10.08 6.27 -28.81
N LEU A 365 10.90 5.99 -27.79
CA LEU A 365 11.48 6.98 -26.89
C LEU A 365 12.91 7.38 -27.26
N GLY A 366 13.54 6.71 -28.24
CA GLY A 366 14.91 7.02 -28.67
C GLY A 366 15.97 6.66 -27.63
N LEU A 367 15.79 5.58 -26.88
CA LEU A 367 16.70 5.15 -25.81
C LEU A 367 18.00 4.51 -26.33
N ALA A 368 18.07 4.12 -27.61
CA ALA A 368 19.14 3.28 -28.15
C ALA A 368 19.22 1.93 -27.39
N PRO A 369 20.29 1.11 -27.49
CA PRO A 369 20.38 -0.14 -26.73
C PRO A 369 20.28 0.10 -25.21
N PHE A 370 19.12 -0.18 -24.62
CA PHE A 370 18.84 -0.03 -23.20
C PHE A 370 18.84 -1.40 -22.52
N TYR A 371 19.74 -1.59 -21.55
CA TYR A 371 19.88 -2.84 -20.81
C TYR A 371 19.46 -2.64 -19.37
N VAL A 372 18.58 -3.50 -18.88
CA VAL A 372 18.20 -3.52 -17.46
C VAL A 372 19.38 -4.01 -16.63
N THR A 373 19.69 -3.28 -15.56
CA THR A 373 20.79 -3.59 -14.66
C THR A 373 20.29 -3.98 -13.28
N THR A 374 20.93 -4.99 -12.68
CA THR A 374 20.69 -5.44 -11.30
C THR A 374 21.98 -5.45 -10.47
N GLY A 375 23.07 -4.88 -11.01
CA GLY A 375 24.40 -4.90 -10.39
C GLY A 375 24.44 -4.27 -8.99
N PHE A 376 23.53 -3.34 -8.68
CA PHE A 376 23.39 -2.74 -7.36
C PHE A 376 22.92 -3.71 -6.26
N PHE A 377 22.50 -4.93 -6.61
CA PHE A 377 22.24 -6.00 -5.64
C PHE A 377 23.48 -6.85 -5.33
N ASN A 378 24.56 -6.69 -6.09
CA ASN A 378 25.77 -7.52 -5.99
C ASN A 378 26.91 -6.83 -5.22
N HIS A 379 26.68 -5.62 -4.70
CA HIS A 379 27.67 -4.89 -3.91
C HIS A 379 27.13 -4.55 -2.52
N MET A 380 27.91 -4.86 -1.48
CA MET A 380 27.49 -4.65 -0.10
C MET A 380 27.15 -3.19 0.23
N ASP A 381 27.86 -2.22 -0.34
CA ASP A 381 27.61 -0.80 -0.09
C ASP A 381 26.29 -0.32 -0.69
N THR A 382 25.94 -0.77 -1.90
CA THR A 382 24.65 -0.42 -2.53
C THR A 382 23.50 -1.13 -1.84
N VAL A 383 23.64 -2.41 -1.49
CA VAL A 383 22.63 -3.15 -0.69
C VAL A 383 22.41 -2.49 0.66
N ARG A 384 23.46 -1.99 1.32
CA ARG A 384 23.33 -1.24 2.57
C ARG A 384 22.48 0.03 2.39
N ILE A 385 22.70 0.80 1.33
CA ILE A 385 21.92 2.02 1.05
C ILE A 385 20.46 1.67 0.78
N ILE A 386 20.20 0.63 -0.02
CA ILE A 386 18.85 0.13 -0.31
C ILE A 386 18.15 -0.25 0.99
N TRP A 387 18.79 -1.10 1.81
CA TRP A 387 18.23 -1.56 3.07
C TRP A 387 17.95 -0.40 4.05
N LEU A 388 18.88 0.55 4.19
CA LEU A 388 18.69 1.73 5.04
C LEU A 388 17.55 2.63 4.54
N THR A 389 17.34 2.71 3.23
CA THR A 389 16.21 3.44 2.63
C THR A 389 14.88 2.77 2.97
N GLN A 390 14.80 1.45 2.83
CA GLN A 390 13.62 0.66 3.18
C GLN A 390 13.31 0.74 4.69
N ALA A 391 14.32 0.50 5.53
CA ALA A 391 14.19 0.61 6.99
C ALA A 391 13.80 2.04 7.41
N GLY A 392 14.38 3.06 6.78
CA GLY A 392 14.04 4.46 6.99
C GLY A 392 12.56 4.76 6.68
N ALA A 393 12.05 4.27 5.55
CA ALA A 393 10.63 4.42 5.19
C ALA A 393 9.70 3.76 6.22
N VAL A 394 10.04 2.56 6.72
CA VAL A 394 9.28 1.88 7.78
C VAL A 394 9.32 2.69 9.08
N VAL A 395 10.49 3.11 9.55
CA VAL A 395 10.64 3.84 10.82
C VAL A 395 9.94 5.20 10.77
N ILE A 396 10.09 5.96 9.69
CA ILE A 396 9.41 7.24 9.49
C ILE A 396 7.88 7.03 9.53
N GLY A 397 7.37 6.00 8.83
CA GLY A 397 5.95 5.64 8.87
C GLY A 397 5.45 5.38 10.30
N HIS A 398 6.20 4.63 11.10
CA HIS A 398 5.84 4.34 12.49
C HIS A 398 5.92 5.56 13.41
N VAL A 399 6.99 6.37 13.32
CA VAL A 399 7.10 7.63 14.08
C VAL A 399 5.91 8.54 13.77
N TRP A 400 5.55 8.66 12.49
CA TRP A 400 4.43 9.50 12.07
C TRP A 400 3.07 8.95 12.51
N ALA A 401 2.90 7.63 12.51
CA ALA A 401 1.73 6.95 13.04
C ALA A 401 1.52 7.22 14.53
N VAL A 402 2.60 7.17 15.34
CA VAL A 402 2.56 7.47 16.77
C VAL A 402 2.17 8.93 17.03
N LEU A 403 2.75 9.87 16.26
CA LEU A 403 2.40 11.30 16.35
C LEU A 403 0.93 11.55 15.99
N LEU A 404 0.45 10.91 14.92
CA LEU A 404 -0.94 11.02 14.47
C LEU A 404 -1.91 10.38 15.47
N ALA A 405 -1.57 9.22 16.03
CA ALA A 405 -2.37 8.53 17.05
C ALA A 405 -2.54 9.39 18.30
N HIS A 406 -1.45 9.98 18.79
CA HIS A 406 -1.49 10.89 19.93
C HIS A 406 -2.35 12.12 19.61
N ARG A 407 -2.19 12.73 18.43
CA ARG A 407 -3.03 13.84 17.98
C ARG A 407 -4.51 13.48 17.91
N MET A 408 -4.85 12.30 17.40
CA MET A 408 -6.23 11.83 17.34
C MET A 408 -6.80 11.57 18.75
N ALA A 409 -5.96 11.05 19.66
CA ALA A 409 -6.36 10.80 21.04
C ALA A 409 -6.64 12.09 21.82
N THR A 410 -5.94 13.19 21.53
CA THR A 410 -6.24 14.48 22.18
C THR A 410 -7.59 15.08 21.76
N ASP A 411 -8.20 14.63 20.64
CA ASP A 411 -9.59 14.96 20.31
C ASP A 411 -10.59 14.06 21.07
N LEU A 412 -10.19 12.83 21.41
CA LEU A 412 -11.07 11.83 22.03
C LEU A 412 -11.13 11.97 23.55
N PHE A 413 -10.03 12.32 24.21
CA PHE A 413 -9.93 12.34 25.67
C PHE A 413 -9.78 13.76 26.21
N PRO A 414 -10.36 14.07 27.38
CA PRO A 414 -10.47 15.44 27.89
C PRO A 414 -9.15 16.06 28.35
N SER A 415 -8.10 15.28 28.58
CA SER A 415 -6.78 15.78 28.97
C SER A 415 -5.66 15.02 28.28
N GLY A 416 -4.53 15.70 28.04
CA GLY A 416 -3.35 15.10 27.40
C GLY A 416 -2.83 13.86 28.14
N ARG A 417 -2.84 13.88 29.49
CA ARG A 417 -2.44 12.71 30.30
C ARG A 417 -3.38 11.52 30.09
N LYS A 418 -4.70 11.74 30.03
CA LYS A 418 -5.66 10.66 29.75
C LYS A 418 -5.51 10.16 28.31
N ALA A 419 -5.28 11.05 27.34
CA ALA A 419 -4.99 10.65 25.96
C ALA A 419 -3.76 9.74 25.89
N ALA A 420 -2.65 10.15 26.52
CA ALA A 420 -1.42 9.36 26.56
C ALA A 420 -1.61 7.98 27.20
N LEU A 421 -2.29 7.91 28.35
CA LEU A 421 -2.60 6.65 29.03
C LEU A 421 -3.52 5.74 28.20
N ALA A 422 -4.55 6.30 27.56
CA ALA A 422 -5.44 5.54 26.69
C ALA A 422 -4.71 5.00 25.46
N THR A 423 -3.74 5.73 24.92
CA THR A 423 -2.94 5.26 23.77
C THR A 423 -1.75 4.39 24.16
N ALA A 424 -1.43 4.21 25.45
CA ALA A 424 -0.25 3.45 25.85
C ALA A 424 -0.23 2.00 25.31
N PRO A 425 -1.35 1.22 25.37
CA PRO A 425 -1.40 -0.09 24.74
C PRO A 425 -1.19 -0.04 23.22
N LEU A 426 -1.76 0.97 22.55
CA LEU A 426 -1.60 1.17 21.11
C LEU A 426 -0.14 1.52 20.75
N SER A 427 0.52 2.37 21.53
CA SER A 427 1.93 2.71 21.35
C SER A 427 2.82 1.47 21.52
N ALA A 428 2.57 0.64 22.53
CA ALA A 428 3.29 -0.62 22.71
C ALA A 428 3.09 -1.56 21.51
N PHE A 429 1.86 -1.67 21.01
CA PHE A 429 1.54 -2.40 19.79
C PHE A 429 2.32 -1.85 18.59
N MET A 430 2.37 -0.53 18.37
CA MET A 430 3.12 0.09 17.27
C MET A 430 4.64 -0.14 17.38
N VAL A 431 5.19 -0.16 18.59
CA VAL A 431 6.62 -0.47 18.82
C VAL A 431 6.91 -1.93 18.47
N ALA A 432 6.06 -2.86 18.91
CA ALA A 432 6.17 -4.27 18.52
C ALA A 432 5.99 -4.47 17.00
N TYR A 433 5.09 -3.69 16.39
CA TYR A 433 4.88 -3.71 14.95
C TYR A 433 6.05 -3.13 14.15
N THR A 434 6.78 -2.17 14.73
CA THR A 434 8.03 -1.65 14.15
C THR A 434 9.08 -2.76 14.07
N PHE A 435 9.21 -3.53 15.15
CA PHE A 435 10.08 -4.70 15.16
C PHE A 435 9.66 -5.71 14.10
N LEU A 436 8.37 -6.04 14.00
CA LEU A 436 7.84 -6.93 12.97
C LEU A 436 8.16 -6.43 11.57
N GLY A 437 7.92 -5.14 11.26
CA GLY A 437 8.17 -4.58 9.94
C GLY A 437 9.66 -4.61 9.54
N LEU A 438 10.56 -4.27 10.47
CA LEU A 438 12.01 -4.34 10.23
C LEU A 438 12.50 -5.78 10.14
N TRP A 439 11.92 -6.69 10.92
CA TRP A 439 12.19 -8.12 10.80
C TRP A 439 11.74 -8.66 9.44
N LEU A 440 10.56 -8.30 8.93
CA LEU A 440 10.10 -8.70 7.59
C LEU A 440 11.00 -8.19 6.45
N LEU A 441 11.68 -7.06 6.63
CA LEU A 441 12.68 -6.57 5.68
C LEU A 441 14.00 -7.33 5.75
N ALA A 442 14.40 -7.77 6.95
CA ALA A 442 15.65 -8.49 7.16
C ALA A 442 15.53 -10.02 7.02
N ALA A 443 14.31 -10.56 7.07
CA ALA A 443 14.06 -11.99 7.02
C ALA A 443 14.45 -12.55 5.64
N PRO A 444 15.18 -13.69 5.60
CA PRO A 444 15.46 -14.39 4.35
C PRO A 444 14.17 -14.75 3.62
N ARG A 445 14.15 -14.49 2.31
CA ARG A 445 12.99 -14.72 1.44
C ARG A 445 13.26 -15.82 0.42
N GLY A 446 12.23 -16.61 0.14
CA GLY A 446 12.22 -17.65 -0.88
C GLY A 446 11.32 -17.24 -2.03
N ALA A 447 11.84 -17.41 -3.25
CA ALA A 447 11.24 -17.12 -4.55
C ALA A 447 10.45 -15.80 -4.66
#